data_AF-A0A011VBW2-F1
#
_entry.id   AF-A0A011VBW2-F1
#
_cell.length_a   1.000
_cell.length_b   1.000
_cell.length_c   1.000
_cell.angle_alpha   90.00
_cell.angle_beta   90.00
_cell.angle_gamma   90.00
#
_symmetry.space_group_name_H-M   'P 1'
#
loop_
_entity.id
_entity.type
_entity.pdbx_description
1 polymer ?
#
loop_
_entity_poly.entity_id
_entity_poly.type
_entity_poly.pdbx_seq_one_letter_code
_entity_poly.pdbx_strand_id
1 'polypeptide(L)'
;MAREKLAGDVLNAALRERPEWALTEDGLAIERRFVFRNFSEAFAFMTRVAMAAEKMNHHPEWSNVYKTVDVRLTTHDAGGLTELDFVLARRIDTIFSDSVFTPLDDILRGTPRRTT
;
A
#
# COMPACT_ATOMS: atom_id res chain seq x y z
N MET A 1 7.73 -13.56 -8.80
CA MET A 1 8.87 -12.94 -8.08
C MET A 1 9.37 -13.94 -7.06
N ALA A 2 10.62 -13.83 -6.64
CA ALA A 2 11.19 -14.74 -5.64
C ALA A 2 10.52 -14.51 -4.27
N ARG A 3 10.24 -15.60 -3.55
CA ARG A 3 9.80 -15.57 -2.14
C ARG A 3 10.99 -15.78 -1.19
N GLU A 4 12.16 -15.35 -1.61
CA GLU A 4 13.36 -15.43 -0.79
C GLU A 4 13.35 -14.32 0.24
N LYS A 5 13.54 -14.69 1.51
CA LYS A 5 13.57 -13.76 2.62
C LYS A 5 14.77 -12.83 2.49
N LEU A 6 14.52 -11.52 2.55
CA LEU A 6 15.57 -10.50 2.52
C LEU A 6 16.28 -10.42 3.88
N ALA A 7 17.57 -10.14 3.84
CA ALA A 7 18.40 -9.96 5.02
C ALA A 7 19.56 -8.98 4.76
N GLY A 8 20.23 -8.56 5.84
CA GLY A 8 21.45 -7.76 5.78
C GLY A 8 21.29 -6.45 4.98
N ASP A 9 22.27 -6.15 4.15
CA ASP A 9 22.33 -4.90 3.39
C ASP A 9 21.19 -4.74 2.38
N VAL A 10 20.69 -5.84 1.82
CA VAL A 10 19.58 -5.81 0.85
C VAL A 10 18.29 -5.36 1.53
N LEU A 11 17.97 -5.92 2.70
CA LEU A 11 16.82 -5.49 3.50
C LEU A 11 16.96 -4.02 3.91
N ASN A 12 18.14 -3.63 4.40
CA ASN A 12 18.41 -2.25 4.81
C ASN A 12 18.28 -1.25 3.66
N ALA A 13 18.71 -1.60 2.45
CA ALA A 13 18.54 -0.76 1.27
C ALA A 13 17.05 -0.59 0.92
N ALA A 14 16.29 -1.69 0.90
CA ALA A 14 14.86 -1.66 0.60
C ALA A 14 14.06 -0.81 1.61
N LEU A 15 14.43 -0.86 2.90
CA LEU A 15 13.85 -0.01 3.94
C LEU A 15 14.18 1.47 3.75
N ARG A 16 15.42 1.81 3.37
CA ARG A 16 15.82 3.21 3.11
C ARG A 16 15.08 3.85 1.94
N GLU A 17 14.70 3.07 0.93
CA GLU A 17 13.88 3.55 -0.19
C GLU A 17 12.42 3.85 0.20
N ARG A 18 11.98 3.36 1.38
CA ARG A 18 10.61 3.52 1.89
C ARG A 18 10.60 3.97 3.36
N PRO A 19 11.07 5.18 3.67
CA PRO A 19 11.17 5.66 5.05
C PRO A 19 9.83 5.78 5.77
N GLU A 20 8.73 5.82 5.02
CA GLU A 20 7.36 5.89 5.56
C GLU A 20 6.83 4.54 6.07
N TRP A 21 7.51 3.44 5.74
CA TRP A 21 7.18 2.10 6.19
C TRP A 21 8.12 1.71 7.33
N ALA A 22 7.55 1.43 8.49
CA ALA A 22 8.31 1.05 9.68
C ALA A 22 8.53 -0.45 9.73
N LEU A 23 9.74 -0.90 10.01
CA LEU A 23 10.02 -2.30 10.34
C LEU A 23 9.42 -2.64 11.71
N THR A 24 8.77 -3.78 11.83
CA THR A 24 8.19 -4.26 13.09
C THR A 24 9.28 -4.68 14.07
N GLU A 25 8.97 -4.70 15.37
CA GLU A 25 9.95 -5.03 16.42
C GLU A 25 10.59 -6.42 16.24
N ASP A 26 9.81 -7.38 15.73
CA ASP A 26 10.27 -8.74 15.40
C ASP A 26 11.09 -8.82 14.10
N GLY A 27 11.15 -7.74 13.32
CA GLY A 27 11.84 -7.67 12.04
C GLY A 27 11.19 -8.50 10.92
N LEU A 28 9.94 -8.95 11.09
CA LEU A 28 9.28 -9.89 10.17
C LEU A 28 8.32 -9.22 9.19
N ALA A 29 7.96 -7.95 9.41
CA ALA A 29 7.00 -7.23 8.59
C ALA A 29 7.34 -5.74 8.52
N ILE A 30 6.69 -5.04 7.58
CA ILE A 30 6.69 -3.58 7.51
C ILE A 30 5.27 -3.05 7.67
N GLU A 31 5.12 -1.92 8.35
CA GLU A 31 3.84 -1.31 8.69
C GLU A 31 3.78 0.16 8.29
N ARG A 32 2.63 0.60 7.80
CA ARG A 32 2.35 2.01 7.50
C ARG A 32 0.88 2.35 7.75
N ARG A 33 0.65 3.52 8.34
CA ARG A 33 -0.68 4.11 8.52
C ARG A 33 -1.01 5.09 7.40
N PHE A 34 -2.19 4.94 6.81
CA PHE A 34 -2.74 5.86 5.82
C PHE A 34 -3.98 6.56 6.40
N VAL A 35 -4.07 7.88 6.23
CA VAL A 35 -5.18 8.70 6.74
C VAL A 35 -5.79 9.49 5.59
N PHE A 36 -7.11 9.41 5.47
CA PHE A 36 -7.92 10.01 4.40
C PHE A 36 -8.87 11.08 4.97
N ARG A 37 -9.62 11.78 4.11
CA ARG A 37 -10.59 12.78 4.57
C ARG A 37 -11.83 12.13 5.19
N ASN A 38 -12.27 11.00 4.63
CA ASN A 38 -13.47 10.28 5.04
C ASN A 38 -13.35 8.78 4.72
N PHE A 39 -14.38 8.01 5.11
CA PHE A 39 -14.44 6.56 4.87
C PHE A 39 -14.50 6.18 3.38
N SER A 40 -15.20 6.98 2.56
CA SER A 40 -15.35 6.69 1.12
C SER A 40 -14.00 6.68 0.40
N GLU A 41 -13.14 7.67 0.71
CA GLU A 41 -11.77 7.72 0.19
C GLU A 41 -10.90 6.57 0.66
N ALA A 42 -10.97 6.23 1.96
CA ALA A 42 -10.24 5.10 2.52
C ALA A 42 -10.65 3.79 1.83
N PHE A 43 -11.95 3.57 1.61
CA PHE A 43 -12.45 2.37 0.97
C PHE A 43 -12.13 2.31 -0.54
N ALA A 44 -12.14 3.45 -1.23
CA ALA A 44 -11.68 3.54 -2.62
C ALA A 44 -10.18 3.20 -2.75
N PHE A 45 -9.35 3.70 -1.83
CA PHE A 45 -7.94 3.30 -1.73
C PHE A 45 -7.80 1.78 -1.51
N MET A 46 -8.51 1.22 -0.53
CA MET A 46 -8.50 -0.21 -0.25
C MET A 46 -8.91 -1.04 -1.47
N THR A 47 -9.95 -0.63 -2.20
CA THR A 47 -10.40 -1.33 -3.41
C THR A 47 -9.30 -1.40 -4.47
N ARG A 48 -8.58 -0.29 -4.73
CA ARG A 48 -7.45 -0.27 -5.67
C ARG A 48 -6.29 -1.13 -5.20
N VAL A 49 -5.99 -1.12 -3.90
CA VAL A 49 -4.95 -1.98 -3.30
C VAL A 49 -5.32 -3.45 -3.43
N ALA A 50 -6.57 -3.83 -3.18
CA ALA A 50 -7.05 -5.20 -3.33
C ALA A 50 -6.86 -5.74 -4.76
N MET A 51 -7.17 -4.93 -5.78
CA MET A 51 -6.92 -5.30 -7.18
C MET A 51 -5.41 -5.49 -7.48
N ALA A 52 -4.56 -4.63 -6.91
CA ALA A 52 -3.12 -4.72 -7.09
C ALA A 52 -2.52 -5.95 -6.39
N ALA A 53 -3.00 -6.24 -5.18
CA ALA A 53 -2.64 -7.41 -4.36
C ALA A 53 -3.04 -8.71 -5.05
N GLU A 54 -4.28 -8.80 -5.56
CA GLU A 54 -4.77 -9.99 -6.26
C GLU A 54 -3.95 -10.30 -7.51
N LYS A 55 -3.64 -9.26 -8.31
CA LYS A 55 -2.76 -9.41 -9.49
C LYS A 55 -1.34 -9.90 -9.12
N MET A 56 -0.89 -9.64 -7.90
CA MET A 56 0.42 -10.09 -7.41
C MET A 56 0.35 -11.47 -6.74
N ASN A 57 -0.84 -11.96 -6.42
CA ASN A 57 -1.04 -13.07 -5.50
C ASN A 57 -0.23 -12.87 -4.20
N HIS A 58 -0.34 -11.65 -3.65
CA HIS A 58 0.31 -11.22 -2.42
C HIS A 58 -0.58 -10.21 -1.71
N HIS A 59 -1.11 -10.56 -0.55
CA HIS A 59 -2.18 -9.82 0.11
C HIS A 59 -1.68 -9.11 1.37
N PRO A 60 -2.13 -7.86 1.64
CA PRO A 60 -1.79 -7.18 2.87
C PRO A 60 -2.56 -7.76 4.06
N GLU A 61 -1.96 -7.66 5.24
CA GLU A 61 -2.70 -7.62 6.49
C GLU A 61 -3.11 -6.16 6.73
N TRP A 62 -4.38 -5.88 7.02
CA TRP A 62 -4.79 -4.50 7.31
C TRP A 62 -5.99 -4.41 8.26
N SER A 63 -6.14 -3.24 8.86
CA SER A 63 -7.35 -2.84 9.56
C SER A 63 -7.80 -1.47 9.07
N ASN A 64 -9.12 -1.24 9.05
CA ASN A 64 -9.69 0.05 8.68
C ASN A 64 -10.66 0.53 9.76
N VAL A 65 -10.47 1.76 10.22
CA VAL A 65 -11.37 2.46 11.13
C VAL A 65 -11.70 3.82 10.52
N TYR A 66 -12.91 3.94 9.99
CA TYR A 66 -13.38 5.15 9.30
C TYR A 66 -12.38 5.61 8.22
N LYS A 67 -11.69 6.73 8.42
CA LYS A 67 -10.78 7.35 7.46
C LYS A 67 -9.32 6.88 7.60
N THR A 68 -9.05 5.89 8.44
CA THR A 68 -7.69 5.40 8.71
C THR A 68 -7.56 3.95 8.30
N VAL A 69 -6.48 3.63 7.57
CA VAL A 69 -6.12 2.26 7.17
C VAL A 69 -4.70 1.99 7.66
N ASP A 70 -4.57 1.03 8.57
CA ASP A 70 -3.28 0.53 9.04
C ASP A 70 -2.93 -0.71 8.22
N VAL A 71 -1.80 -0.70 7.53
CA VAL A 71 -1.35 -1.79 6.64
C VAL A 71 -0.07 -2.41 7.16
N ARG A 72 -0.02 -3.73 7.18
CA ARG A 72 1.13 -4.58 7.49
C ARG A 72 1.42 -5.50 6.32
N LEU A 73 2.68 -5.61 5.92
CA LEU A 73 3.12 -6.47 4.82
C LEU A 73 4.21 -7.43 5.29
N THR A 74 4.01 -8.70 4.97
CA THR A 74 4.96 -9.79 5.20
C THR A 74 4.68 -10.92 4.22
N THR A 75 5.68 -11.76 3.96
CA THR A 75 5.49 -13.00 3.21
C THR A 75 5.50 -14.18 4.18
N HIS A 76 4.31 -14.66 4.55
CA HIS A 76 4.13 -15.71 5.57
C HIS A 76 4.93 -16.98 5.27
N ASP A 77 4.88 -17.48 4.04
CA ASP A 77 5.58 -18.72 3.63
C ASP A 77 7.11 -18.61 3.74
N ALA A 78 7.65 -17.38 3.65
CA ALA A 78 9.08 -17.10 3.76
C ALA A 78 9.51 -16.80 5.21
N GLY A 79 8.56 -16.70 6.14
CA GLY A 79 8.81 -16.31 7.53
C GLY A 79 9.41 -14.91 7.66
N GLY A 80 9.01 -13.97 6.79
CA GLY A 80 9.45 -12.58 6.86
C GLY A 80 9.33 -11.82 5.54
N LEU A 81 10.07 -10.72 5.44
CA LEU A 81 10.03 -9.82 4.30
C LEU A 81 10.71 -10.40 3.06
N THR A 82 10.04 -10.29 1.91
CA THR A 82 10.58 -10.60 0.58
C THR A 82 10.46 -9.39 -0.35
N GLU A 83 10.96 -9.50 -1.58
CA GLU A 83 10.76 -8.48 -2.60
C GLU A 83 9.27 -8.14 -2.84
N LEU A 84 8.36 -9.13 -2.68
CA LEU A 84 6.93 -8.94 -2.88
C LEU A 84 6.35 -7.87 -1.94
N ASP A 85 6.80 -7.83 -0.70
CA ASP A 85 6.34 -6.87 0.31
C ASP A 85 6.70 -5.45 -0.10
N PHE A 86 7.94 -5.24 -0.54
CA PHE A 86 8.38 -3.93 -1.00
C PHE A 86 7.75 -3.52 -2.33
N VAL A 87 7.52 -4.46 -3.25
CA VAL A 87 6.80 -4.19 -4.50
C VAL A 87 5.35 -3.79 -4.23
N LEU A 88 4.67 -4.47 -3.30
CA LEU A 88 3.29 -4.13 -2.94
C LEU A 88 3.25 -2.79 -2.21
N ALA A 89 4.16 -2.56 -1.25
CA ALA A 89 4.33 -1.26 -0.59
C ALA A 89 4.46 -0.12 -1.61
N ARG A 90 5.25 -0.31 -2.67
CA ARG A 90 5.39 0.69 -3.77
C ARG A 90 4.07 1.00 -4.44
N ARG A 91 3.31 -0.03 -4.78
CA ARG A 91 2.02 0.15 -5.46
C ARG A 91 1.03 0.85 -4.53
N ILE A 92 1.03 0.50 -3.25
CA ILE A 92 0.22 1.15 -2.24
C ILE A 92 0.59 2.64 -2.13
N ASP A 93 1.88 2.96 -2.08
CA ASP A 93 2.37 4.35 -2.04
C ASP A 93 1.88 5.16 -3.26
N THR A 94 1.96 4.58 -4.46
CA THR A 94 1.45 5.21 -5.70
C THR A 94 -0.08 5.42 -5.64
N ILE A 95 -0.83 4.39 -5.25
CA ILE A 95 -2.30 4.48 -5.13
C ILE A 95 -2.69 5.54 -4.11
N PHE A 96 -1.99 5.61 -2.97
CA PHE A 96 -2.21 6.62 -1.93
C PHE A 96 -1.97 8.03 -2.47
N SER A 97 -0.83 8.25 -3.12
CA SER A 97 -0.51 9.54 -3.76
C SER A 97 -1.62 9.96 -4.71
N ASP A 98 -2.05 9.10 -5.64
CA ASP A 98 -3.12 9.40 -6.59
C ASP A 98 -4.46 9.76 -5.89
N SER A 99 -4.77 9.07 -4.79
CA SER A 99 -6.02 9.25 -4.05
C SER A 99 -6.10 10.56 -3.27
N VAL A 100 -4.95 11.09 -2.84
CA VAL A 100 -4.87 12.38 -2.14
C VAL A 100 -4.95 13.55 -3.13
N PHE A 101 -4.51 13.34 -4.39
CA PHE A 101 -4.50 14.38 -5.42
C PHE A 101 -5.71 14.37 -6.37
N THR A 102 -6.60 13.38 -6.29
CA THR A 102 -7.84 13.32 -7.10
C THR A 102 -9.06 13.18 -6.21
N PRO A 103 -9.80 14.28 -5.94
CA PRO A 103 -11.08 14.20 -5.24
C PRO A 103 -12.04 13.24 -5.97
N LEU A 104 -12.69 12.34 -5.24
CA LEU A 104 -13.81 11.53 -5.76
C LEU A 104 -14.92 12.40 -6.37
N ASP A 105 -15.06 13.64 -5.88
CA ASP A 105 -15.95 14.65 -6.46
C ASP A 105 -15.65 14.94 -7.94
N ASP A 106 -14.38 14.87 -8.37
CA ASP A 106 -13.98 15.13 -9.76
C ASP A 106 -14.33 13.94 -10.67
N ILE A 107 -14.38 12.72 -10.12
CA ILE A 107 -14.78 11.51 -10.84
C ILE A 107 -16.31 11.47 -11.03
N LEU A 108 -17.08 11.90 -10.02
CA LEU A 108 -18.54 11.83 -10.04
C LEU A 108 -19.22 13.02 -10.72
N ARG A 109 -18.55 14.17 -10.86
CA ARG A 109 -19.15 15.36 -11.49
C ARG A 109 -19.09 15.39 -13.01
N GLY A 110 -18.42 14.42 -13.65
CA GLY A 110 -18.20 14.42 -15.08
C GLY A 110 -17.29 15.58 -15.50
N THR A 111 -16.25 15.29 -16.26
CA THR A 111 -15.47 16.34 -16.91
C THR A 111 -16.42 17.25 -17.69
N PRO A 112 -16.38 18.58 -17.51
CA PRO A 112 -17.16 19.46 -18.37
C PRO A 112 -16.70 19.17 -19.80
N ARG A 113 -17.63 18.72 -20.66
CA ARG A 113 -17.36 18.54 -22.07
C ARG A 113 -16.81 19.87 -22.56
N ARG A 114 -15.57 19.88 -23.06
CA ARG A 114 -15.06 21.00 -23.84
C ARG A 114 -15.99 21.13 -25.04
N THR A 115 -16.86 22.13 -25.00
CA THR A 115 -17.58 22.61 -26.17
C THR A 115 -16.54 23.26 -27.08
N THR A 116 -16.23 22.59 -28.19
CA THR A 116 -15.67 23.24 -29.38
C THR A 116 -16.75 24.10 -30.03
#